data_AF-A0A942IWF9-F1
#
_entry.id   AF-A0A942IWF9-F1
#
_cell.length_a   1.000
_cell.length_b   1.000
_cell.length_c   1.000
_cell.angle_alpha   90.00
_cell.angle_beta   90.00
_cell.angle_gamma   90.00
#
_symmetry.space_group_name_H-M   'P 1'
#
loop_
_entity.id
_entity.type
_entity.pdbx_description
1 polymer ?
#
loop_
_entity_poly.entity_id
_entity_poly.type
_entity_poly.pdbx_seq_one_letter_code
_entity_poly.pdbx_strand_id
1 'polypeptide(L)'
;MDLTREQYNKVLTSCREIFVKKNTDYGTSWRLFRPQSLTDQIFIKAQRIRNIEVSGKNLVGEDVASEFLGIVNYCLIALVQLEMIATHKESDDIDVILGLYDAKALGTRDLMLMKNTDYGEIWREMRPSSFTDLILVKIARIKQIEDNQGRTIASEGVESNYQDIINYAIFALIRLQEK
;
A
#
# COMPACT_ATOMS: atom_id res chain seq x y z
N MET A 1 10.87 15.67 -11.59
CA MET A 1 9.49 15.39 -11.14
C MET A 1 8.70 14.62 -12.18
N ASP A 2 8.80 14.95 -13.47
CA ASP A 2 8.01 14.24 -14.50
C ASP A 2 8.33 12.73 -14.57
N LEU A 3 9.61 12.34 -14.47
CA LEU A 3 10.00 10.92 -14.44
C LEU A 3 9.38 10.16 -13.26
N THR A 4 9.49 10.70 -12.04
CA THR A 4 8.92 10.08 -10.83
C THR A 4 7.41 9.92 -10.95
N ARG A 5 6.72 10.95 -11.46
CA ARG A 5 5.28 10.89 -11.72
C ARG A 5 4.93 9.78 -12.70
N GLU A 6 5.67 9.68 -13.81
CA GLU A 6 5.46 8.64 -14.83
C GLU A 6 5.67 7.24 -14.27
N GLN A 7 6.78 7.01 -13.57
CA GLN A 7 7.09 5.72 -12.95
C GLN A 7 6.06 5.33 -11.88
N TYR A 8 5.63 6.28 -11.05
CA TYR A 8 4.58 6.05 -10.05
C TYR A 8 3.25 5.67 -10.71
N ASN A 9 2.84 6.39 -11.75
CA ASN A 9 1.62 6.08 -12.52
C ASN A 9 1.69 4.70 -13.17
N LYS A 10 2.86 4.31 -13.69
CA LYS A 10 3.08 2.97 -14.24
C LYS A 10 2.86 1.89 -13.18
N VAL A 11 3.38 2.07 -11.98
CA VAL A 11 3.16 1.13 -10.87
C VAL A 11 1.68 1.08 -10.47
N LEU A 12 1.01 2.23 -10.33
CA LEU A 12 -0.43 2.26 -10.03
C LEU A 12 -1.27 1.56 -11.10
N THR A 13 -0.91 1.71 -12.37
CA THR A 13 -1.58 1.02 -13.48
C THR A 13 -1.48 -0.49 -13.32
N SER A 14 -0.27 -1.01 -13.05
CA SER A 14 -0.06 -2.44 -12.76
C SER A 14 -0.86 -2.92 -11.55
N CYS A 15 -0.90 -2.15 -10.47
CA CYS A 15 -1.69 -2.48 -9.27
C CYS A 15 -3.18 -2.58 -9.60
N ARG A 16 -3.71 -1.59 -10.32
CA ARG A 16 -5.12 -1.54 -10.76
C ARG A 16 -5.48 -2.72 -11.65
N GLU A 17 -4.64 -3.05 -12.63
CA GLU A 17 -4.85 -4.21 -13.50
C GLU A 17 -4.92 -5.52 -12.72
N ILE A 18 -4.02 -5.72 -11.74
CA ILE A 18 -4.03 -6.89 -10.86
C ILE A 18 -5.30 -6.92 -10.02
N PHE A 19 -5.71 -5.78 -9.48
CA PHE A 19 -6.93 -5.68 -8.68
C PHE A 19 -8.17 -6.05 -9.51
N VAL A 20 -8.32 -5.49 -10.71
CA VAL A 20 -9.43 -5.79 -11.62
C VAL A 20 -9.47 -7.27 -11.99
N LYS A 21 -8.32 -7.86 -12.36
CA LYS A 21 -8.23 -9.30 -12.69
C LYS A 21 -8.65 -10.17 -11.50
N LYS A 22 -8.12 -9.90 -10.31
CA LYS A 22 -8.48 -10.66 -9.10
C LYS A 22 -9.94 -10.48 -8.70
N ASN A 23 -10.50 -9.27 -8.85
CA ASN A 23 -11.91 -9.05 -8.57
C ASN A 23 -12.81 -9.75 -9.61
N THR A 24 -12.34 -9.92 -10.85
CA THR A 24 -13.04 -10.72 -11.86
C THR A 24 -13.09 -12.20 -11.44
N ASP A 25 -11.98 -12.73 -10.90
CA ASP A 25 -11.87 -14.13 -10.48
C ASP A 25 -12.63 -14.44 -9.19
N TYR A 26 -12.60 -13.53 -8.20
CA TYR A 26 -13.04 -13.80 -6.83
C TYR A 26 -14.16 -12.88 -6.32
N GLY A 27 -14.67 -12.00 -7.17
CA GLY A 27 -15.62 -10.95 -6.78
C GLY A 27 -15.07 -10.04 -5.66
N THR A 28 -15.99 -9.48 -4.88
CA THR A 28 -15.67 -8.58 -3.77
C THR A 28 -15.40 -9.32 -2.46
N SER A 29 -14.94 -10.58 -2.51
CA SER A 29 -14.68 -11.41 -1.31
C SER A 29 -13.76 -10.76 -0.27
N TRP A 30 -12.88 -9.86 -0.68
CA TRP A 30 -12.04 -9.06 0.19
C TRP A 30 -12.83 -8.13 1.14
N ARG A 31 -14.09 -7.80 0.82
CA ARG A 31 -14.99 -7.01 1.68
C ARG A 31 -15.30 -7.70 3.00
N LEU A 32 -15.14 -9.03 3.07
CA LEU A 32 -15.29 -9.80 4.30
C LEU A 32 -14.18 -9.51 5.32
N PHE A 33 -13.06 -8.91 4.90
CA PHE A 33 -12.02 -8.53 5.84
C PHE A 33 -12.45 -7.37 6.75
N ARG A 34 -12.17 -7.53 8.04
CA ARG A 34 -12.08 -6.40 8.97
C ARG A 34 -10.84 -5.56 8.65
N PRO A 35 -10.83 -4.25 8.95
CA PRO A 35 -9.64 -3.41 8.76
C PRO A 35 -8.35 -3.99 9.34
N GLN A 36 -8.41 -4.48 10.60
CA GLN A 36 -7.29 -5.16 11.26
C GLN A 36 -6.76 -6.38 10.46
N SER A 37 -7.66 -7.14 9.85
CA SER A 37 -7.27 -8.31 9.04
C SER A 37 -6.58 -7.89 7.73
N LEU A 38 -6.94 -6.73 7.16
CA LEU A 38 -6.20 -6.16 6.02
C LEU A 38 -4.80 -5.70 6.46
N THR A 39 -4.67 -5.11 7.65
CA THR A 39 -3.37 -4.77 8.25
C THR A 39 -2.48 -6.02 8.37
N ASP A 40 -3.05 -7.16 8.76
CA ASP A 40 -2.31 -8.43 8.81
C ASP A 40 -1.92 -8.96 7.44
N GLN A 41 -2.78 -8.82 6.42
CA GLN A 41 -2.40 -9.19 5.03
C GLN A 41 -1.18 -8.41 4.57
N ILE A 42 -1.12 -7.11 4.88
CA ILE A 42 0.03 -6.25 4.54
C ILE A 42 1.27 -6.69 5.34
N PHE A 43 1.11 -7.00 6.62
CA PHE A 43 2.20 -7.47 7.49
C PHE A 43 2.85 -8.76 6.99
N ILE A 44 2.05 -9.75 6.58
CA ILE A 44 2.55 -11.03 6.08
C ILE A 44 3.47 -10.81 4.87
N LYS A 45 3.04 -9.95 3.94
CA LYS A 45 3.83 -9.62 2.75
C LYS A 45 5.13 -8.90 3.10
N ALA A 46 5.05 -7.87 3.93
CA ALA A 46 6.22 -7.11 4.36
C ALA A 46 7.24 -8.00 5.11
N GLN A 47 6.78 -8.91 5.97
CA GLN A 47 7.64 -9.86 6.67
C GLN A 47 8.27 -10.88 5.72
N ARG A 48 7.54 -11.34 4.70
CA ARG A 48 8.11 -12.21 3.66
C ARG A 48 9.26 -11.53 2.94
N ILE A 49 9.09 -10.26 2.54
CA ILE A 49 10.14 -9.46 1.91
C ILE A 49 11.36 -9.36 2.85
N ARG A 50 11.16 -8.95 4.11
CA ARG A 50 12.24 -8.83 5.09
C ARG A 50 12.98 -10.15 5.31
N ASN A 51 12.26 -11.27 5.37
CA ASN A 51 12.88 -12.59 5.52
C ASN A 51 13.78 -12.94 4.33
N ILE A 52 13.35 -12.62 3.10
CA ILE A 52 14.16 -12.82 1.90
C ILE A 52 15.39 -11.90 1.93
N GLU A 53 15.23 -10.62 2.27
CA GLU A 53 16.31 -9.64 2.35
C GLU A 53 17.38 -10.02 3.39
N VAL A 54 16.98 -10.54 4.55
CA VAL A 54 17.90 -10.93 5.64
C VAL A 54 18.55 -12.29 5.37
N SER A 55 17.77 -13.28 4.91
CA SER A 55 18.27 -14.65 4.75
C SER A 55 18.97 -14.91 3.41
N GLY A 56 18.70 -14.07 2.40
CA GLY A 56 19.10 -14.30 1.01
C GLY A 56 18.40 -15.48 0.34
N LYS A 57 17.39 -16.09 0.97
CA LYS A 57 16.70 -17.30 0.49
C LYS A 57 15.28 -16.97 0.03
N ASN A 58 14.95 -17.35 -1.19
CA ASN A 58 13.59 -17.31 -1.73
C ASN A 58 13.16 -18.73 -2.16
N LEU A 59 12.68 -19.53 -1.21
CA LEU A 59 12.38 -20.95 -1.44
C LEU A 59 11.09 -21.18 -2.24
N VAL A 60 10.12 -20.27 -2.11
CA VAL A 60 8.85 -20.34 -2.85
C VAL A 60 9.05 -19.86 -4.29
N GLY A 61 10.10 -19.08 -4.55
CA GLY A 61 10.47 -18.63 -5.89
C GLY A 61 9.63 -17.48 -6.44
N GLU A 62 8.60 -17.01 -5.72
CA GLU A 62 7.81 -15.85 -6.18
C GLU A 62 8.63 -14.56 -6.01
N ASP A 63 8.46 -13.66 -6.97
CA ASP A 63 9.18 -12.40 -7.05
C ASP A 63 8.82 -11.45 -5.90
N VAL A 64 9.83 -10.77 -5.35
CA VAL A 64 9.67 -9.73 -4.32
C VAL A 64 8.85 -8.55 -4.85
N ALA A 65 8.95 -8.21 -6.14
CA ALA A 65 8.12 -7.14 -6.71
C ALA A 65 6.61 -7.46 -6.60
N SER A 66 6.24 -8.74 -6.75
CA SER A 66 4.84 -9.17 -6.58
C SER A 66 4.31 -8.95 -5.16
N GLU A 67 5.18 -9.02 -4.15
CA GLU A 67 4.81 -8.73 -2.76
C GLU A 67 4.57 -7.24 -2.53
N PHE A 68 5.43 -6.38 -3.08
CA PHE A 68 5.21 -4.93 -3.02
C PHE A 68 3.93 -4.49 -3.75
N LEU A 69 3.64 -5.06 -4.93
CA LEU A 69 2.37 -4.83 -5.63
C LEU A 69 1.18 -5.27 -4.77
N GLY A 70 1.31 -6.41 -4.09
CA GLY A 70 0.31 -6.89 -3.14
C GLY A 70 0.10 -5.95 -1.95
N ILE A 71 1.19 -5.41 -1.39
CA ILE A 71 1.14 -4.42 -0.29
C ILE A 71 0.36 -3.18 -0.74
N VAL A 72 0.68 -2.61 -1.90
CA VAL A 72 -0.03 -1.44 -2.44
C VAL A 72 -1.52 -1.72 -2.58
N ASN A 73 -1.88 -2.86 -3.17
CA ASN A 73 -3.28 -3.23 -3.36
C ASN A 73 -4.03 -3.44 -2.04
N TYR A 74 -3.44 -4.11 -1.05
CA TYR A 74 -4.10 -4.29 0.24
C TYR A 74 -4.25 -2.97 1.02
N CYS A 75 -3.29 -2.04 0.90
CA CYS A 75 -3.44 -0.70 1.48
C CYS A 75 -4.56 0.09 0.81
N LEU A 76 -4.66 0.07 -0.53
CA LEU A 76 -5.76 0.73 -1.25
C LEU A 76 -7.12 0.11 -0.89
N ILE A 77 -7.19 -1.22 -0.80
CA ILE A 77 -8.38 -1.93 -0.31
C ILE A 77 -8.74 -1.49 1.11
N ALA A 78 -7.76 -1.38 2.02
CA ALA A 78 -7.99 -0.92 3.39
C ALA A 78 -8.56 0.52 3.43
N LEU A 79 -8.02 1.42 2.62
CA LEU A 79 -8.53 2.80 2.51
C LEU A 79 -9.96 2.85 1.97
N VAL A 80 -10.30 2.02 0.97
CA VAL A 80 -11.68 1.90 0.46
C VAL A 80 -12.61 1.32 1.53
N GLN A 81 -12.18 0.27 2.22
CA GLN A 81 -12.95 -0.38 3.29
C GLN A 81 -13.26 0.61 4.43
N LEU A 82 -12.26 1.38 4.86
CA LEU A 82 -12.41 2.40 5.91
C LEU A 82 -13.40 3.50 5.50
N GLU A 83 -13.34 3.99 4.25
CA GLU A 83 -14.27 5.01 3.77
C GLU A 83 -15.71 4.50 3.73
N MET A 84 -15.94 3.29 3.21
CA MET A 84 -17.28 2.71 3.17
C MET A 84 -17.86 2.49 4.56
N ILE A 85 -17.04 2.05 5.52
CA ILE A 85 -17.44 1.90 6.93
C ILE A 85 -17.79 3.26 7.53
N ALA A 86 -16.91 4.26 7.38
CA ALA A 86 -17.08 5.58 7.96
C ALA A 86 -18.31 6.34 7.39
N THR A 87 -18.64 6.08 6.13
CA THR A 87 -19.77 6.72 5.44
C THR A 87 -21.06 5.90 5.49
N HIS A 88 -21.02 4.67 6.03
CA HIS A 88 -22.12 3.70 5.99
C HIS A 88 -22.65 3.44 4.56
N LYS A 89 -21.77 3.49 3.56
CA LYS A 89 -22.09 3.28 2.14
C LYS A 89 -21.38 2.03 1.62
N GLU A 90 -21.93 0.87 1.97
CA GLU A 90 -21.43 -0.40 1.45
C GLU A 90 -21.92 -0.64 0.03
N SER A 91 -21.03 -1.17 -0.82
CA SER A 91 -21.36 -1.58 -2.18
C SER A 91 -20.46 -2.72 -2.63
N ASP A 92 -21.04 -3.69 -3.33
CA ASP A 92 -20.33 -4.73 -4.07
C ASP A 92 -20.25 -4.42 -5.57
N ASP A 93 -20.79 -3.28 -6.00
CA ASP A 93 -20.70 -2.80 -7.38
C ASP A 93 -19.25 -2.44 -7.71
N ILE A 94 -18.70 -3.13 -8.71
CA ILE A 94 -17.31 -2.95 -9.13
C ILE A 94 -17.03 -1.55 -9.66
N ASP A 95 -17.98 -0.88 -10.30
CA ASP A 95 -17.76 0.47 -10.83
C ASP A 95 -17.64 1.49 -9.69
N VAL A 96 -18.45 1.32 -8.64
CA VAL A 96 -18.35 2.12 -7.41
C VAL A 96 -17.03 1.87 -6.70
N ILE A 97 -16.65 0.60 -6.55
CA ILE A 97 -15.39 0.19 -5.91
C ILE A 97 -14.19 0.74 -6.67
N LEU A 98 -14.18 0.64 -8.00
CA LEU A 98 -13.09 1.16 -8.83
C LEU A 98 -13.01 2.68 -8.74
N GLY A 99 -14.14 3.39 -8.70
CA GLY A 99 -14.15 4.83 -8.46
C GLY A 99 -13.46 5.22 -7.15
N LEU A 100 -13.76 4.51 -6.06
CA LEU A 100 -13.14 4.74 -4.75
C LEU A 100 -11.65 4.35 -4.74
N TYR A 101 -11.32 3.19 -5.32
CA TYR A 101 -9.95 2.71 -5.46
C TYR A 101 -9.08 3.73 -6.21
N ASP A 102 -9.56 4.21 -7.36
CA ASP A 102 -8.86 5.17 -8.20
C ASP A 102 -8.71 6.52 -7.47
N ALA A 103 -9.75 6.98 -6.75
CA ALA A 103 -9.67 8.19 -5.94
C ALA A 103 -8.61 8.08 -4.82
N LYS A 104 -8.54 6.95 -4.10
CA LYS A 104 -7.52 6.73 -3.07
C LYS A 104 -6.11 6.65 -3.65
N ALA A 105 -5.95 6.00 -4.79
CA ALA A 105 -4.66 5.88 -5.48
C ALA A 105 -4.15 7.26 -5.94
N LEU A 106 -5.00 8.05 -6.60
CA LEU A 106 -4.65 9.38 -7.10
C LEU A 106 -4.39 10.35 -5.94
N GLY A 107 -5.23 10.37 -4.91
CA GLY A 107 -5.03 11.21 -3.73
C GLY A 107 -3.71 10.91 -3.01
N THR A 108 -3.34 9.62 -2.91
CA THR A 108 -2.05 9.21 -2.31
C THR A 108 -0.87 9.67 -3.16
N ARG A 109 -0.94 9.48 -4.48
CA ARG A 109 0.09 9.94 -5.43
C ARG A 109 0.27 11.45 -5.34
N ASP A 110 -0.82 12.20 -5.39
CA ASP A 110 -0.76 13.67 -5.46
C ASP A 110 -0.21 14.26 -4.16
N LEU A 111 -0.59 13.68 -3.01
CA LEU A 111 0.00 14.02 -1.72
C LEU A 111 1.50 13.72 -1.68
N MET A 112 1.93 12.56 -2.20
CA MET A 112 3.34 12.20 -2.28
C MET A 112 4.11 13.19 -3.16
N LEU A 113 3.61 13.48 -4.37
CA LEU A 113 4.27 14.38 -5.30
C LEU A 113 4.40 15.79 -4.72
N MET A 114 3.38 16.26 -4.00
CA MET A 114 3.44 17.52 -3.26
C MET A 114 4.50 17.47 -2.16
N LYS A 115 4.57 16.43 -1.32
CA LYS A 115 5.66 16.33 -0.32
C LYS A 115 7.05 16.24 -0.97
N ASN A 116 7.15 15.55 -2.10
CA ASN A 116 8.40 15.36 -2.82
C ASN A 116 8.94 16.67 -3.43
N THR A 117 8.14 17.74 -3.54
CA THR A 117 8.67 19.07 -3.88
C THR A 117 9.54 19.64 -2.77
N ASP A 118 9.21 19.33 -1.52
CA ASP A 118 9.91 19.87 -0.34
C ASP A 118 11.14 19.02 0.02
N TYR A 119 11.01 17.69 -0.06
CA TYR A 119 12.08 16.75 0.28
C TYR A 119 13.03 16.45 -0.88
N GLY A 120 12.63 16.73 -2.13
CA GLY A 120 13.35 16.25 -3.31
C GLY A 120 13.34 14.72 -3.44
N GLU A 121 14.11 14.19 -4.38
CA GLU A 121 14.15 12.77 -4.72
C GLU A 121 15.05 11.92 -3.78
N ILE A 122 15.21 12.34 -2.52
CA ILE A 122 16.12 11.70 -1.54
C ILE A 122 15.86 10.19 -1.40
N TRP A 123 14.59 9.78 -1.53
CA TRP A 123 14.21 8.37 -1.45
C TRP A 123 14.94 7.50 -2.49
N ARG A 124 15.40 8.07 -3.61
CA ARG A 124 16.19 7.34 -4.63
C ARG A 124 17.58 6.94 -4.13
N GLU A 125 18.15 7.74 -3.24
CA GLU A 125 19.47 7.52 -2.62
C GLU A 125 19.40 6.57 -1.42
N MET A 126 18.19 6.23 -0.96
CA MET A 126 18.01 5.32 0.16
C MET A 126 18.41 3.89 -0.20
N ARG A 127 18.79 3.13 0.84
CA ARG A 127 19.04 1.68 0.72
C ARG A 127 17.72 0.98 0.40
N PRO A 128 17.68 0.04 -0.56
CA PRO A 128 16.44 -0.65 -0.93
C PRO A 128 15.74 -1.34 0.26
N SER A 129 16.48 -1.98 1.17
CA SER A 129 15.91 -2.65 2.35
C SER A 129 15.23 -1.68 3.33
N SER A 130 15.60 -0.39 3.32
CA SER A 130 14.99 0.60 4.21
C SER A 130 13.51 0.83 3.89
N PHE A 131 13.04 0.59 2.67
CA PHE A 131 11.61 0.67 2.36
C PHE A 131 10.82 -0.39 3.13
N THR A 132 11.31 -1.62 3.18
CA THR A 132 10.69 -2.72 3.93
C THR A 132 10.60 -2.39 5.42
N ASP A 133 11.68 -1.85 6.00
CA ASP A 133 11.69 -1.44 7.41
C ASP A 133 10.69 -0.31 7.70
N LEU A 134 10.63 0.71 6.83
CA LEU A 134 9.68 1.81 6.96
C LEU A 134 8.22 1.33 6.87
N ILE A 135 7.93 0.41 5.95
CA ILE A 135 6.62 -0.24 5.85
C ILE A 135 6.28 -0.96 7.16
N LEU A 136 7.19 -1.77 7.70
CA LEU A 136 6.95 -2.49 8.96
C LEU A 136 6.71 -1.55 10.15
N VAL A 137 7.41 -0.42 10.22
CA VAL A 137 7.18 0.61 11.25
C VAL A 137 5.77 1.20 11.12
N LYS A 138 5.31 1.51 9.90
CA LYS A 138 3.96 2.04 9.67
C LYS A 138 2.88 1.02 10.01
N ILE A 139 3.09 -0.25 9.67
CA ILE A 139 2.19 -1.34 10.07
C ILE A 139 2.10 -1.45 11.60
N ALA A 140 3.23 -1.38 12.31
CA ALA A 140 3.22 -1.43 13.78
C ALA A 140 2.45 -0.26 14.39
N ARG A 141 2.53 0.95 13.80
CA ARG A 141 1.74 2.11 14.22
C ARG A 141 0.25 1.90 13.99
N ILE A 142 -0.15 1.38 12.84
CA ILE A 142 -1.55 1.08 12.53
C ILE A 142 -2.11 0.10 13.56
N LYS A 143 -1.41 -1.01 13.81
CA LYS A 143 -1.81 -2.00 14.82
C LYS A 143 -1.99 -1.37 16.20
N GLN A 144 -1.05 -0.52 16.63
CA GLN A 144 -1.18 0.18 17.91
C GLN A 144 -2.40 1.10 17.97
N ILE A 145 -2.76 1.78 16.87
CA ILE A 145 -3.96 2.62 16.79
C ILE A 145 -5.22 1.76 16.82
N GLU A 146 -5.25 0.66 16.08
CA GLU A 146 -6.36 -0.30 16.05
C GLU A 146 -6.59 -0.94 17.44
N ASP A 147 -5.53 -1.36 18.13
CA ASP A 147 -5.58 -1.91 19.49
C ASP A 147 -6.08 -0.87 20.51
N ASN A 148 -5.75 0.40 20.29
CA ASN A 148 -6.25 1.53 21.08
C ASN A 148 -7.65 1.98 20.65
N GLN A 149 -8.37 1.19 19.85
CA GLN A 149 -9.73 1.49 19.34
C GLN A 149 -9.79 2.84 18.62
N GLY A 150 -8.76 3.19 17.87
CA GLY A 150 -8.66 4.45 17.12
C GLY A 150 -8.33 5.68 17.98
N ARG A 151 -8.10 5.53 19.29
CA ARG A 151 -7.78 6.66 20.17
C ARG A 151 -6.31 7.08 19.98
N THR A 152 -6.10 8.30 19.51
CA THR A 152 -4.78 8.94 19.39
C THR A 152 -4.74 10.22 20.23
N ILE A 153 -3.58 10.54 20.81
CA ILE A 153 -3.38 11.79 21.59
C ILE A 153 -2.84 12.90 20.69
N ALA A 154 -1.86 12.57 19.85
CA ALA A 154 -1.21 13.51 18.92
C ALA A 154 -0.95 12.91 17.53
N SER A 155 -1.27 11.63 17.33
CA SER A 155 -0.95 10.91 16.10
C SER A 155 -1.99 11.14 15.01
N GLU A 156 -1.51 11.20 13.77
CA GLU A 156 -2.35 11.05 12.59
C GLU A 156 -3.09 9.69 12.59
N GLY A 157 -4.24 9.64 11.92
CA GLY A 157 -5.06 8.43 11.82
C GLY A 157 -4.40 7.28 11.06
N VAL A 158 -5.09 6.14 11.00
CA VAL A 158 -4.59 4.96 10.27
C VAL A 158 -4.41 5.22 8.76
N GLU A 159 -5.23 6.11 8.18
CA GLU A 159 -5.22 6.41 6.74
C GLU A 159 -3.87 6.94 6.26
N SER A 160 -3.27 7.92 6.96
CA SER A 160 -1.97 8.48 6.55
C SER A 160 -0.85 7.44 6.61
N ASN A 161 -0.93 6.51 7.56
CA ASN A 161 0.04 5.42 7.67
C ASN A 161 -0.10 4.42 6.51
N TYR A 162 -1.32 4.11 6.04
CA TYR A 162 -1.49 3.30 4.81
C TYR A 162 -0.97 4.03 3.57
N GLN A 163 -1.19 5.34 3.45
CA GLN A 163 -0.66 6.14 2.34
C GLN A 163 0.86 6.14 2.32
N ASP A 164 1.52 6.25 3.47
CA ASP A 164 2.97 6.14 3.57
C ASP A 164 3.46 4.74 3.17
N ILE A 165 2.77 3.67 3.58
CA ILE A 165 3.10 2.29 3.14
C ILE A 165 3.01 2.16 1.62
N ILE A 166 1.95 2.70 1.00
CA ILE A 166 1.79 2.73 -0.46
C ILE A 166 2.99 3.41 -1.11
N ASN A 167 3.39 4.58 -0.61
CA ASN A 167 4.52 5.34 -1.15
C ASN A 167 5.83 4.55 -1.06
N TYR A 168 6.15 3.97 0.10
CA TYR A 168 7.38 3.20 0.27
C TYR A 168 7.40 1.93 -0.60
N ALA A 169 6.26 1.24 -0.74
CA ALA A 169 6.17 0.07 -1.61
C ALA A 169 6.35 0.43 -3.08
N ILE A 170 5.78 1.55 -3.53
CA ILE A 170 5.97 2.04 -4.90
C ILE A 170 7.41 2.49 -5.13
N PHE A 171 8.04 3.18 -4.18
CA PHE A 171 9.45 3.54 -4.28
C PHE A 171 10.35 2.31 -4.39
N ALA A 172 10.09 1.26 -3.60
CA ALA A 172 10.80 0.00 -3.72
C ALA A 172 10.64 -0.61 -5.12
N LEU A 173 9.42 -0.64 -5.67
CA LEU A 173 9.14 -1.13 -7.03
C LEU A 173 9.88 -0.34 -8.10
N ILE A 174 9.90 0.99 -8.00
CA ILE A 174 10.66 1.84 -8.94
C ILE A 174 12.15 1.52 -8.84
N ARG A 175 12.70 1.43 -7.63
CA ARG A 175 14.13 1.12 -7.41
C ARG A 175 14.53 -0.27 -7.89
N LEU A 176 13.61 -1.23 -7.91
CA LEU A 176 13.83 -2.56 -8.49
C LEU A 176 13.89 -2.54 -10.02
N GLN A 177 13.17 -1.63 -10.68
CA GLN A 177 13.13 -1.49 -12.15
C GLN A 177 14.29 -0.65 -12.71
N GLU A 178 14.93 0.18 -11.89
CA GLU A 178 16.05 1.03 -12.28
C GLU A 178 17.42 0.35 -12.20
N LYS A 179 17.47 -0.89 -11.72
CA LYS A 179 18.67 -1.72 -11.70
C LYS A 179 18.80 -2.52 -12.99
#